data_AF-N8QUY5-F1
#
_entry.id   AF-N8QUY5-F1
#
_cell.length_a   1.000
_cell.length_b   1.000
_cell.length_c   1.000
_cell.angle_alpha   90.00
_cell.angle_beta   90.00
_cell.angle_gamma   90.00
#
_symmetry.space_group_name_H-M   'P 1'
#
loop_
_entity.id
_entity.type
_entity.pdbx_description
1 polymer ?
#
loop_
_entity_poly.entity_id
_entity_poly.type
_entity_poly.pdbx_seq_one_letter_code
_entity_poly.pdbx_strand_id
1 'polypeptide(L)' 'MIHDQFIGVIATDILVSALEKLLMPKLKNIKQKAVIMNDSSRVITSNDISIRTGTLFKEKTAQQFFSRPCQSFQLVVI' A
#
# COMPACT_ATOMS: atom_id res chain seq x y z
N MET A 1 1.95 -24.44 8.18
CA MET A 1 2.85 -25.61 8.09
C MET A 1 2.51 -26.54 9.23
N ILE A 2 2.19 -27.80 8.94
CA ILE A 2 2.06 -28.83 9.96
C ILE A 2 3.05 -29.92 9.55
N HIS A 3 3.98 -30.28 10.45
CA HIS A 3 5.09 -31.19 10.12
C HIS A 3 5.84 -30.77 8.85
N ASP A 4 6.18 -29.49 8.72
CA ASP A 4 6.87 -28.91 7.55
C ASP A 4 6.17 -29.11 6.20
N GLN A 5 4.88 -29.50 6.22
CA GLN A 5 4.06 -29.56 5.02
C GLN A 5 3.17 -28.32 4.91
N PHE A 6 3.15 -27.76 3.71
CA PHE A 6 2.19 -26.73 3.33
C PHE A 6 0.80 -27.37 3.22
N ILE A 7 -0.13 -26.91 4.05
CA ILE A 7 -1.48 -27.47 4.13
C ILE A 7 -2.56 -26.56 3.55
N GLY A 8 -2.21 -25.32 3.15
CA GLY A 8 -3.17 -24.39 2.57
C GLY A 8 -2.84 -22.92 2.77
N VAL A 9 -3.67 -22.07 2.16
CA VAL A 9 -3.64 -20.61 2.27
C VAL A 9 -4.93 -20.15 2.96
N ILE A 10 -4.81 -19.14 3.81
CA ILE A 10 -5.96 -18.37 4.29
C ILE A 10 -5.91 -17.02 3.58
N ALA A 11 -7.03 -16.63 2.98
CA ALA A 11 -7.23 -15.30 2.42
C ALA A 11 -8.33 -14.58 3.19
N THR A 12 -8.25 -13.25 3.25
CA THR A 12 -9.31 -12.41 3.81
C THR A 12 -9.53 -11.23 2.89
N ASP A 13 -10.79 -10.96 2.57
CA ASP A 13 -11.16 -9.80 1.79
C ASP A 13 -11.17 -8.56 2.70
N ILE A 14 -10.42 -7.54 2.31
CA ILE A 14 -10.37 -6.25 3.00
C ILE A 14 -11.02 -5.21 2.11
N LEU A 15 -12.06 -4.57 2.61
CA LEU A 15 -12.69 -3.46 1.92
C LEU A 15 -11.79 -2.22 1.99
N VAL A 16 -11.33 -1.74 0.83
CA VAL A 16 -10.43 -0.58 0.74
C VAL A 16 -11.03 0.65 1.40
N SER A 17 -12.34 0.89 1.27
CA SER A 17 -12.99 2.04 1.91
C SER A 17 -12.99 1.98 3.44
N ALA A 18 -12.94 0.79 4.04
CA ALA A 18 -12.78 0.65 5.49
C ALA A 18 -11.34 1.02 5.91
N LEU A 19 -10.35 0.62 5.12
CA LEU A 19 -8.96 0.99 5.33
C LEU A 19 -8.75 2.50 5.15
N GLU A 20 -9.38 3.10 4.14
CA GLU A 20 -9.31 4.54 3.90
C GLU A 20 -9.84 5.37 5.07
N LYS A 21 -10.92 4.95 5.73
CA LYS A 21 -11.41 5.64 6.93
C LYS A 21 -10.34 5.76 8.03
N LEU A 22 -9.46 4.76 8.14
CA LEU A 22 -8.36 4.73 9.11
C LEU A 22 -7.13 5.51 8.61
N LEU A 23 -6.76 5.33 7.34
CA LEU A 23 -5.50 5.86 6.79
C LEU A 23 -5.63 7.31 6.29
N MET A 24 -6.75 7.65 5.67
CA MET A 24 -6.94 8.93 4.97
C MET A 24 -6.80 10.17 5.88
N PRO A 25 -7.24 10.18 7.16
CA PRO A 25 -7.01 11.32 8.04
C PRO A 25 -5.52 11.65 8.23
N LYS A 26 -4.64 10.64 8.23
CA LYS A 26 -3.19 10.83 8.34
C LYS A 26 -2.57 11.08 6.98
N LEU A 27 -2.99 10.35 5.95
CA LEU A 27 -2.46 10.46 4.59
C LEU A 27 -2.75 11.86 3.98
N LYS A 28 -3.91 12.45 4.26
CA LYS A 28 -4.26 13.82 3.85
C LYS A 28 -3.45 14.92 4.54
N ASN A 29 -2.81 14.63 5.68
CA ASN A 29 -1.93 15.60 6.32
C ASN A 29 -0.56 15.70 5.62
N ILE A 30 -0.24 14.75 4.73
CA ILE A 30 0.95 14.83 3.89
C ILE A 30 0.65 15.80 2.75
N LYS A 31 1.42 16.89 2.67
CA LYS A 31 1.19 17.99 1.71
C LYS A 31 1.51 17.61 0.26
N GLN A 32 2.41 16.64 0.08
CA GLN A 32 2.77 16.08 -1.23
C GLN A 32 1.85 14.92 -1.60
N LYS A 33 1.96 14.43 -2.84
CA LYS A 33 1.20 13.25 -3.26
C LYS A 33 1.77 12.04 -2.54
N ALA A 34 0.93 11.34 -1.79
CA ALA A 34 1.32 10.22 -0.95
C ALA A 34 0.52 8.99 -1.33
N VAL A 35 1.25 7.91 -1.59
CA VAL A 35 0.71 6.65 -2.09
C VAL A 35 1.14 5.54 -1.16
N ILE A 36 0.18 4.71 -0.75
CA ILE A 36 0.45 3.47 -0.04
C ILE A 36 0.40 2.34 -1.05
N MET A 37 1.48 1.56 -1.14
CA MET A 37 1.63 0.47 -2.11
C MET A 37 1.99 -0.84 -1.43
N ASN A 38 1.78 -1.96 -2.13
CA ASN A 38 2.37 -3.24 -1.72
C ASN A 38 3.78 -3.43 -2.32
N ASP A 39 4.41 -4.55 -1.96
CA ASP A 39 5.71 -5.01 -2.48
C ASP A 39 5.76 -5.12 -4.01
N SER A 40 4.61 -5.33 -4.64
CA SER A 40 4.44 -5.44 -6.10
C SER A 40 4.17 -4.10 -6.77
N SER A 41 4.40 -2.97 -6.07
CA SER A 41 4.16 -1.60 -6.55
C SER A 41 2.72 -1.34 -7.00
N ARG A 42 1.74 -2.05 -6.43
CA ARG A 42 0.32 -1.77 -6.64
C ARG A 42 -0.19 -0.81 -5.59
N VAL A 43 -0.90 0.22 -6.04
CA VAL A 43 -1.53 1.20 -5.16
C VAL A 43 -2.64 0.55 -4.34
N ILE A 44 -2.55 0.69 -3.03
CA ILE A 44 -3.58 0.28 -2.07
C ILE A 44 -4.54 1.46 -1.84
N THR A 45 -3.99 2.66 -1.59
CA THR A 45 -4.74 3.93 -1.53
C THR A 45 -3.78 5.12 -1.70
N SER A 46 -4.33 6.32 -1.93
CA SER A 46 -3.61 7.56 -2.21
C SER A 46 -4.36 8.76 -1.62
N ASN A 47 -3.65 9.83 -1.25
CA ASN A 47 -4.28 11.11 -0.91
C ASN A 47 -4.66 11.97 -2.13
N ASP A 48 -4.25 11.56 -3.33
CA ASP A 48 -4.49 12.26 -4.60
C ASP A 48 -5.48 11.46 -5.48
N ILE A 49 -6.52 12.16 -5.96
CA ILE A 49 -7.62 11.60 -6.78
C ILE A 49 -7.18 11.09 -8.16
N SER A 50 -6.05 11.57 -8.68
CA SER A 50 -5.49 11.11 -9.95
C SER A 50 -4.88 9.70 -9.86
N ILE A 51 -4.60 9.21 -8.66
CA ILE A 51 -3.97 7.91 -8.42
C ILE A 51 -5.03 6.94 -7.87
N ARG A 52 -5.47 6.01 -8.72
CA ARG A 52 -6.51 5.04 -8.39
C ARG A 52 -5.94 3.82 -7.67
N THR A 53 -6.69 3.27 -6.72
CA THR A 53 -6.43 1.95 -6.14
C THR A 53 -6.29 0.87 -7.22
N GLY A 54 -5.39 -0.08 -7.00
CA GLY A 54 -5.08 -1.19 -7.89
C GLY A 54 -4.12 -0.85 -9.04
N THR A 55 -3.89 0.43 -9.31
CA THR A 55 -2.97 0.90 -10.34
C THR A 55 -1.56 0.38 -10.06
N LEU A 56 -0.88 -0.12 -11.10
CA LEU A 56 0.53 -0.43 -11.02
C LEU A 56 1.32 0.87 -11.16
N PHE A 57 2.04 1.23 -10.11
CA PHE A 57 2.84 2.45 -10.07
C PHE A 57 4.22 2.17 -10.66
N LYS A 58 4.48 2.70 -11.86
CA LYS A 58 5.69 2.39 -12.66
C LYS A 58 6.81 3.42 -12.54
N GLU A 59 6.55 4.58 -11.95
CA GLU A 59 7.57 5.62 -11.80
C GLU A 59 8.51 5.21 -10.65
N LYS A 60 9.81 5.13 -10.96
CA LYS A 60 10.92 4.89 -10.01
C LYS A 60 11.82 6.13 -9.91
N THR A 61 11.23 7.32 -10.05
CA THR A 61 12.01 8.56 -10.10
C THR A 61 12.17 9.10 -8.68
N ALA A 62 13.38 8.98 -8.11
CA ALA A 62 13.82 9.63 -6.86
C ALA A 62 12.82 9.62 -5.68
N GLN A 63 12.16 8.49 -5.42
CA GLN A 63 11.17 8.39 -4.36
C GLN A 63 11.82 8.16 -2.99
N GLN A 64 11.37 8.93 -2.00
CA GLN A 64 11.70 8.69 -0.61
C GLN A 64 10.78 7.59 -0.07
N PHE A 65 11.31 6.36 -0.02
CA PHE A 65 10.62 5.22 0.58
C PHE A 65 10.75 5.31 2.11
N PHE A 66 9.63 5.50 2.79
CA PHE A 66 9.57 5.42 4.25
C PHE A 66 9.14 4.02 4.68
N SER A 67 10.01 3.01 4.52
CA SER A 67 9.70 1.67 5.05
C SER A 67 10.93 0.81 5.39
N ARG A 68 10.86 0.15 6.55
CA ARG A 68 11.78 -0.93 7.01
C ARG A 68 11.58 -2.20 6.17
N PRO A 69 12.50 -3.18 6.18
CA PRO A 69 12.53 -4.32 5.24
C PRO A 69 11.34 -5.30 5.24
N CYS A 70 10.30 -5.09 6.05
CA CYS A 70 9.07 -5.90 6.04
C CYS A 70 7.98 -5.11 5.29
N GLN A 71 7.94 -5.22 3.96
CA GLN A 71 7.26 -4.24 3.10
C GLN A 71 6.00 -4.78 2.40
N SER A 72 5.08 -5.39 3.14
CA SER A 72 3.72 -5.64 2.59
C SER A 72 2.96 -4.32 2.33
N PHE A 73 3.35 -3.24 3.03
CA PHE A 73 2.83 -1.89 2.85
C PHE A 73 4.00 -0.89 2.86
N GLN A 74 4.13 -0.10 1.80
CA GLN A 74 5.13 0.95 1.63
C GLN A 74 4.43 2.30 1.46
N LEU A 75 4.91 3.32 2.16
CA LEU A 75 4.51 4.70 1.91
C LEU A 75 5.53 5.37 0.99
N VAL A 76 5.05 5.93 -0.12
CA VAL A 76 5.83 6.68 -1.09
C VAL A 76 5.25 8.08 -1.23
N VAL A 77 6.14 9.08 -1.22
CA VAL A 77 5.80 10.49 -1.40
C VAL A 77 6.40 10.96 -2.72
N ILE A 78 5.59 11.64 -3.55
CA ILE A 78 5.89 12.10 -4.91
C ILE A 78 5.73 13.61 -4.99
#